data_AF-A0A427XLD0-F1
#
_entry.id   AF-A0A427XLD0-F1
#
_cell.length_a   1.000
_cell.length_b   1.000
_cell.length_c   1.000
_cell.angle_alpha   90.00
_cell.angle_beta   90.00
_cell.angle_gamma   90.00
#
_symmetry.space_group_name_H-M   'P 1'
#
loop_
_entity.id
_entity.type
_entity.pdbx_description
1 polymer ?
#
loop_
_entity_poly.entity_id
_entity_poly.type
_entity_poly.pdbx_seq_one_letter_code
_entity_poly.pdbx_strand_id
1 'polypeptide(L)'
;MSGYDKLPNGYEWYRQSQALIGKRQTPTSTTDITGIQILTLQNLHRPPPPSLSEYERHMRARVFFTIYTLDCKLSLNVGRPYGIRWEDVEVEQPAPLNDINEFPDSPLADAAKNGLLGQHLRILLRRGEFLDLTYDTECGIICGELACDIVDEIHIASLHSSWTNAPFFKCHAATTLFSPVVILATLLIRERGLTSTMFAMYQTHFERAVQVIWGLAAEGQIGALVEAQLSQVIRLTQDRLSTSPAEQSLPADDVHVDFDISELFSAELENLAYHNTHNSLHETAASDMSWWETVAGENQLNSDDLVWNSLFLSME
;
A
#
# COMPACT_ATOMS: atom_id res chain seq x y z
N MET A 1 -16.50 -6.60 33.04
CA MET A 1 -15.12 -6.85 32.59
C MET A 1 -15.18 -6.86 31.09
N SER A 2 -14.54 -5.90 30.42
CA SER A 2 -14.53 -5.87 28.96
C SER A 2 -13.61 -6.97 28.44
N GLY A 3 -13.78 -7.43 27.19
CA GLY A 3 -12.95 -8.48 26.60
C GLY A 3 -11.44 -8.19 26.63
N TYR A 4 -11.07 -6.92 26.82
CA TYR A 4 -9.69 -6.41 26.83
C TYR A 4 -8.88 -6.79 28.09
N ASP A 5 -9.52 -7.19 29.18
CA ASP A 5 -8.83 -7.67 30.39
C ASP A 5 -8.09 -9.00 30.15
N LYS A 6 -8.31 -9.66 29.00
CA LYS A 6 -7.72 -10.95 28.63
C LYS A 6 -6.51 -10.86 27.68
N LEU A 7 -6.06 -9.66 27.31
CA LEU A 7 -4.90 -9.53 26.42
C LEU A 7 -3.62 -10.03 27.11
N PRO A 8 -2.72 -10.73 26.38
CA PRO A 8 -1.45 -11.22 26.94
C PRO A 8 -0.57 -10.09 27.49
N ASN A 9 0.32 -10.45 28.42
CA ASN A 9 1.41 -9.57 28.87
C ASN A 9 2.26 -9.14 27.65
N GLY A 10 2.45 -7.83 27.46
CA GLY A 10 3.09 -7.23 26.26
C GLY A 10 2.19 -6.31 25.45
N TYR A 11 0.87 -6.33 25.67
CA TYR A 11 -0.10 -5.40 25.07
C TYR A 11 -0.47 -4.23 25.99
N GLU A 12 0.40 -3.90 26.96
CA GLU A 12 0.18 -2.79 27.91
C GLU A 12 -0.04 -1.46 27.18
N TRP A 13 0.74 -1.22 26.11
CA TRP A 13 0.65 -0.02 25.28
C TRP A 13 -0.71 0.11 24.55
N TYR A 14 -1.32 -1.00 24.14
CA TYR A 14 -2.62 -1.01 23.47
C TYR A 14 -3.72 -0.65 24.47
N ARG A 15 -3.67 -1.24 25.67
CA ARG A 15 -4.57 -0.90 26.78
C ARG A 15 -4.42 0.58 27.19
N GLN A 16 -3.19 1.09 27.25
CA GLN A 16 -2.93 2.52 27.49
C GLN A 16 -3.49 3.41 26.38
N SER A 17 -3.33 3.01 25.12
CA SER A 17 -3.87 3.75 23.97
C SER A 17 -5.40 3.82 24.01
N GLN A 18 -6.08 2.70 24.30
CA GLN A 18 -7.53 2.71 24.51
C GLN A 18 -7.97 3.54 25.71
N ALA A 19 -7.23 3.48 26.82
CA ALA A 19 -7.50 4.31 27.98
C ALA A 19 -7.34 5.81 27.69
N LEU A 20 -6.42 6.18 26.79
CA LEU A 20 -6.23 7.55 26.32
C LEU A 20 -7.38 8.00 25.41
N ILE A 21 -7.86 7.12 24.52
CA ILE A 21 -9.05 7.36 23.68
C ILE A 21 -10.28 7.59 24.56
N GLY A 22 -10.50 6.77 25.60
CA GLY A 22 -11.68 6.86 26.46
C GLY A 22 -11.67 7.98 27.51
N LYS A 23 -10.51 8.58 27.84
CA LYS A 23 -10.38 9.56 28.94
C LYS A 23 -10.30 11.02 28.50
N ARG A 24 -10.14 11.33 27.21
CA ARG A 24 -10.12 12.72 26.74
C ARG A 24 -11.48 13.11 26.18
N GLN A 25 -12.31 13.72 27.03
CA GLN A 25 -13.34 14.66 26.56
C GLN A 25 -12.63 15.96 26.16
N THR A 26 -12.00 16.00 24.99
CA THR A 26 -11.64 17.28 24.39
C THR A 26 -12.93 17.93 23.89
N PRO A 27 -13.25 19.17 24.30
CA PRO A 27 -14.46 19.87 23.88
C PRO A 27 -14.26 20.41 22.46
N THR A 28 -14.16 19.51 21.49
CA THR A 28 -14.22 19.82 20.06
C THR A 28 -15.12 18.77 19.43
N SER A 29 -16.17 19.22 18.76
CA SER A 29 -17.27 18.40 18.25
C SER A 29 -16.88 17.41 17.13
N THR A 30 -15.59 17.23 16.80
CA THR A 30 -15.14 16.47 15.62
C THR A 30 -13.68 15.98 15.64
N THR A 31 -13.09 15.60 16.78
CA THR A 31 -11.70 15.08 16.74
C THR A 31 -11.48 13.83 17.59
N ASP A 32 -11.70 12.68 16.98
CA ASP A 32 -11.04 11.44 17.35
C ASP A 32 -9.52 11.63 17.34
N ILE A 33 -8.83 11.07 18.34
CA ILE A 33 -7.37 11.04 18.34
C ILE A 33 -6.95 10.23 17.11
N THR A 34 -6.31 10.88 16.14
CA THR A 34 -5.88 10.19 14.92
C THR A 34 -4.81 9.14 15.27
N GLY A 35 -4.74 8.04 14.53
CA GLY A 35 -3.71 7.01 14.75
C GLY A 35 -2.29 7.58 14.82
N ILE A 36 -2.04 8.66 14.07
CA ILE A 36 -0.78 9.42 14.06
C ILE A 36 -0.48 10.03 15.43
N GLN A 37 -1.47 10.66 16.08
CA GLN A 37 -1.27 11.22 17.41
C GLN A 37 -0.92 10.13 18.43
N ILE A 38 -1.52 8.94 18.31
CA ILE A 38 -1.17 7.78 19.15
C ILE A 38 0.29 7.36 18.89
N LEU A 39 0.71 7.26 17.62
CA LEU A 39 2.10 6.95 17.28
C LEU A 39 3.09 7.94 17.89
N THR A 40 2.81 9.24 17.78
CA THR A 40 3.66 10.31 18.32
C THR A 40 3.72 10.24 19.85
N LEU A 41 2.56 10.14 20.52
CA LEU A 41 2.47 10.08 21.98
C LEU A 41 3.17 8.84 22.57
N GLN A 42 3.13 7.72 21.85
CA GLN A 42 3.75 6.46 22.27
C GLN A 42 5.22 6.33 21.79
N ASN A 43 5.77 7.36 21.14
CA ASN A 43 7.11 7.37 20.54
C ASN A 43 7.39 6.13 19.66
N LEU A 44 6.39 5.66 18.91
CA LEU A 44 6.55 4.46 18.07
C LEU A 44 7.40 4.70 16.83
N HIS A 45 7.66 5.97 16.48
CA HIS A 45 8.58 6.37 15.41
C HIS A 45 10.06 6.27 15.81
N ARG A 46 10.35 6.02 17.09
CA ARG A 46 11.71 5.89 17.63
C ARG A 46 12.07 4.44 17.97
N PRO A 47 13.36 4.08 18.00
CA PRO A 47 13.79 2.76 18.44
C PRO A 47 13.23 2.47 19.85
N PRO A 48 12.53 1.34 20.03
CA PRO A 48 12.01 0.98 21.33
C PRO A 48 13.17 0.71 22.31
N PRO A 49 12.98 0.95 23.63
CA PRO A 49 14.02 0.71 24.63
C PRO A 49 14.54 -0.74 24.58
N PRO A 50 15.86 -0.96 24.77
CA PRO A 50 16.44 -2.31 24.74
C PRO A 50 15.94 -3.21 25.88
N SER A 51 15.30 -2.62 26.90
CA SER A 51 14.67 -3.34 28.01
C SER A 51 13.39 -4.09 27.63
N LEU A 52 12.77 -3.76 26.49
CA LEU A 52 11.60 -4.49 26.00
C LEU A 52 12.02 -5.82 25.37
N SER A 53 11.12 -6.81 25.37
CA SER A 53 11.37 -8.06 24.65
C SER A 53 11.53 -7.80 23.16
N GLU A 54 12.25 -8.68 22.47
CA GLU A 54 12.41 -8.61 21.01
C GLU A 54 11.06 -8.58 20.29
N TYR A 55 10.13 -9.44 20.73
CA TYR A 55 8.74 -9.44 20.30
C TYR A 55 8.06 -8.08 20.44
N GLU A 56 8.12 -7.45 21.61
CA GLU A 56 7.44 -6.19 21.83
C GLU A 56 8.04 -5.08 20.98
N ARG A 57 9.38 -5.07 20.82
CA ARG A 57 10.05 -4.14 19.90
C ARG A 57 9.56 -4.33 18.47
N HIS A 58 9.46 -5.57 18.03
CA HIS A 58 9.01 -5.93 16.69
C HIS A 58 7.53 -5.52 16.47
N MET A 59 6.63 -5.85 17.39
CA MET A 59 5.21 -5.50 17.28
C MET A 59 5.01 -3.99 17.25
N ARG A 60 5.79 -3.22 18.03
CA ARG A 60 5.77 -1.76 17.98
C ARG A 60 6.18 -1.23 16.60
N ALA A 61 7.22 -1.80 15.99
CA ALA A 61 7.62 -1.46 14.63
C ALA A 61 6.51 -1.78 13.61
N ARG A 62 5.88 -2.97 13.69
CA ARG A 62 4.74 -3.33 12.81
C ARG A 62 3.57 -2.36 12.93
N VAL A 63 3.17 -2.01 14.15
CA VAL A 63 2.09 -1.05 14.41
C VAL A 63 2.44 0.31 13.84
N PHE A 64 3.67 0.78 14.07
CA PHE A 64 4.17 2.03 13.49
C PHE A 64 4.04 2.02 11.97
N PHE A 65 4.62 1.02 11.30
CA PHE A 65 4.63 0.98 9.84
C PHE A 65 3.25 0.75 9.22
N THR A 66 2.34 0.07 9.93
CA THR A 66 0.94 -0.06 9.50
C THR A 66 0.26 1.31 9.48
N ILE A 67 0.35 2.06 10.58
CA ILE A 67 -0.28 3.39 10.66
C ILE A 67 0.44 4.39 9.73
N TYR A 68 1.76 4.32 9.62
CA TYR A 68 2.52 5.13 8.67
C TYR A 68 2.08 4.86 7.22
N THR A 69 1.93 3.59 6.82
CA THR A 69 1.42 3.24 5.48
C THR A 69 0.02 3.79 5.25
N LEU A 70 -0.86 3.68 6.24
CA LEU A 70 -2.21 4.26 6.17
C LEU A 70 -2.18 5.78 6.03
N ASP A 71 -1.30 6.47 6.77
CA ASP A 71 -1.10 7.90 6.64
C ASP A 71 -0.58 8.28 5.25
N CYS A 72 0.40 7.55 4.72
CA CYS A 72 0.90 7.77 3.35
C CYS A 72 -0.20 7.59 2.32
N LYS A 73 -0.95 6.47 2.39
CA LYS A 73 -2.08 6.20 1.48
C LYS A 73 -3.13 7.31 1.55
N LEU A 74 -3.54 7.68 2.76
CA LEU A 74 -4.54 8.72 2.96
C LEU A 74 -4.03 10.06 2.43
N SER A 75 -2.78 10.41 2.72
CA SER A 75 -2.16 11.66 2.30
C SER A 75 -2.07 11.78 0.78
N LEU A 76 -1.67 10.71 0.11
CA LEU A 76 -1.66 10.62 -1.35
C LEU A 76 -3.06 10.76 -1.94
N ASN A 77 -4.04 10.06 -1.37
CA ASN A 77 -5.40 10.05 -1.89
C ASN A 77 -6.13 11.39 -1.71
N VAL A 78 -5.84 12.15 -0.64
CA VAL A 78 -6.50 13.43 -0.35
C VAL A 78 -5.61 14.65 -0.64
N GLY A 79 -4.42 14.43 -1.20
CA GLY A 79 -3.47 15.50 -1.52
C GLY A 79 -2.98 16.30 -0.31
N ARG A 80 -3.05 15.75 0.91
CA ARG A 80 -2.51 16.42 2.10
C ARG A 80 -1.04 16.06 2.31
N PRO A 81 -0.26 16.92 2.99
CA PRO A 81 1.06 16.52 3.46
C PRO A 81 1.00 15.28 4.36
N TYR A 82 2.05 14.45 4.29
CA TYR A 82 2.22 13.32 5.21
C TYR A 82 2.19 13.83 6.65
N GLY A 83 1.45 13.13 7.51
CA GLY A 83 1.38 13.46 8.92
C GLY A 83 2.65 13.05 9.68
N ILE A 84 3.45 12.15 9.12
CA ILE A 84 4.77 11.76 9.61
C ILE A 84 5.77 11.93 8.48
N ARG A 85 6.85 12.69 8.71
CA ARG A 85 7.94 12.83 7.74
C ARG A 85 8.86 11.63 7.86
N TRP A 86 9.38 11.15 6.72
CA TRP A 86 10.32 10.04 6.71
C TRP A 86 11.58 10.34 7.53
N GLU A 87 12.05 11.60 7.52
CA GLU A 87 13.22 12.03 8.29
C GLU A 87 13.04 11.92 9.81
N ASP A 88 11.79 11.86 10.29
CA ASP A 88 11.46 11.69 11.72
C ASP A 88 11.33 10.21 12.12
N VAL A 89 11.51 9.28 11.17
CA VAL A 89 11.39 7.84 11.39
C VAL A 89 12.76 7.26 11.71
N GLU A 90 12.96 6.90 12.97
CA GLU A 90 14.18 6.28 13.46
C GLU A 90 14.02 4.76 13.70
N VAL A 91 12.79 4.24 13.66
CA VAL A 91 12.50 2.82 13.83
C VAL A 91 12.83 2.05 12.55
N GLU A 92 13.61 0.97 12.69
CA GLU A 92 13.95 0.09 11.57
C GLU A 92 12.71 -0.62 11.04
N GLN A 93 12.64 -0.82 9.72
CA GLN A 93 11.56 -1.58 9.10
C GLN A 93 11.54 -2.99 9.71
N PRO A 94 10.38 -3.48 10.19
CA PRO A 94 10.30 -4.81 10.76
C PRO A 94 10.74 -5.84 9.71
N ALA A 95 11.63 -6.74 10.10
CA ALA A 95 11.95 -7.91 9.30
C ALA A 95 10.68 -8.74 9.06
N PRO A 96 10.61 -9.56 7.99
CA PRO A 96 9.64 -10.65 7.96
C PRO A 96 9.90 -11.56 9.16
N LEU A 97 9.00 -11.52 10.14
CA LEU A 97 9.06 -12.43 11.28
C LEU A 97 8.64 -13.81 10.80
N ASN A 98 9.47 -14.83 11.06
CA ASN A 98 8.94 -16.19 11.07
C ASN A 98 8.40 -16.44 12.48
N ASP A 99 7.15 -16.03 12.71
CA ASP A 99 6.46 -16.13 14.00
C ASP A 99 6.52 -17.57 14.58
N ILE A 100 6.74 -18.59 13.74
CA ILE A 100 6.93 -20.00 14.13
C ILE A 100 8.17 -20.22 15.00
N ASN A 101 9.28 -19.53 14.71
CA ASN A 101 10.53 -19.75 15.44
C ASN A 101 10.54 -19.05 16.81
N GLU A 102 9.81 -17.94 16.94
CA GLU A 102 9.71 -17.18 18.20
C GLU A 102 8.54 -17.65 19.08
N PHE A 103 7.48 -18.23 18.50
CA PHE A 103 6.29 -18.70 19.21
C PHE A 103 5.91 -20.13 18.82
N PRO A 104 6.69 -21.15 19.25
CA PRO A 104 6.39 -22.54 18.93
C PRO A 104 5.01 -23.01 19.45
N ASP A 105 4.53 -22.39 20.54
CA ASP A 105 3.25 -22.74 21.19
C ASP A 105 2.04 -21.95 20.64
N SER A 106 2.27 -20.93 19.80
CA SER A 106 1.22 -20.12 19.18
C SER A 106 1.74 -19.49 17.89
N PRO A 107 2.11 -20.30 16.89
CA PRO A 107 2.57 -19.78 15.62
C PRO A 107 1.44 -18.95 15.00
N LEU A 108 1.69 -17.66 14.76
CA LEU A 108 0.87 -16.91 13.81
C LEU A 108 1.07 -17.58 12.45
N ALA A 109 0.00 -17.72 11.67
CA ALA A 109 0.01 -18.42 10.38
C ALA A 109 1.20 -17.95 9.51
N ASP A 110 1.94 -18.93 8.96
CA ASP A 110 3.20 -18.81 8.18
C ASP A 110 3.51 -17.40 7.65
N ALA A 111 4.07 -16.55 8.53
CA ALA A 111 4.52 -15.19 8.22
C ALA A 111 5.83 -15.16 7.41
N ALA A 112 6.29 -16.33 6.95
CA ALA A 112 7.49 -16.50 6.13
C ALA A 112 7.39 -15.82 4.76
N LYS A 113 6.18 -15.47 4.29
CA LYS A 113 6.01 -14.50 3.22
C LYS A 113 5.95 -13.12 3.84
N ASN A 114 6.86 -12.21 3.44
CA ASN A 114 6.73 -10.78 3.74
C ASN A 114 5.28 -10.38 3.43
N GLY A 115 4.41 -10.23 4.42
CA GLY A 115 2.99 -10.05 4.14
C GLY A 115 2.80 -8.86 3.19
N LEU A 116 1.82 -8.96 2.28
CA LEU A 116 1.48 -7.98 1.24
C LEU A 116 1.75 -6.51 1.64
N LEU A 117 1.41 -6.14 2.88
CA LEU A 117 1.62 -4.81 3.44
C LEU A 117 3.11 -4.39 3.54
N GLY A 118 3.98 -5.29 4.00
CA GLY A 118 5.42 -5.03 4.12
C GLY A 118 6.09 -4.86 2.76
N GLN A 119 5.74 -5.71 1.79
CA GLN A 119 6.21 -5.57 0.41
C GLN A 119 5.71 -4.27 -0.21
N HIS A 120 4.42 -3.97 -0.05
CA HIS A 120 3.83 -2.75 -0.58
C HIS A 120 4.49 -1.50 0.00
N LEU A 121 4.75 -1.45 1.31
CA LEU A 121 5.44 -0.33 1.92
C LEU A 121 6.86 -0.15 1.36
N ARG A 122 7.62 -1.23 1.16
CA ARG A 122 8.96 -1.14 0.54
C ARG A 122 8.90 -0.49 -0.83
N ILE A 123 7.95 -0.93 -1.64
CA ILE A 123 7.69 -0.35 -2.96
C ILE A 123 7.27 1.12 -2.86
N LEU A 124 6.39 1.46 -1.92
CA LEU A 124 5.88 2.82 -1.76
C LEU A 124 7.00 3.79 -1.34
N LEU A 125 7.92 3.36 -0.48
CA LEU A 125 9.08 4.15 -0.06
C LEU A 125 10.08 4.38 -1.20
N ARG A 126 10.22 3.41 -2.12
CA ARG A 126 11.11 3.52 -3.29
C ARG A 126 10.47 4.16 -4.51
N ARG A 127 9.15 4.42 -4.47
CA ARG A 127 8.41 4.97 -5.61
C ARG A 127 8.99 6.29 -6.11
N GLY A 128 9.43 7.17 -5.22
CA GLY A 128 10.08 8.43 -5.61
C GLY A 128 11.28 8.22 -6.54
N GLU A 129 12.15 7.26 -6.22
CA GLU A 129 13.32 6.93 -7.04
C GLU A 129 12.95 6.41 -8.44
N PHE A 130 11.80 5.73 -8.56
CA PHE A 130 11.27 5.29 -9.85
C PHE A 130 10.65 6.44 -10.64
N LEU A 131 9.95 7.36 -9.99
CA LEU A 131 9.38 8.54 -10.65
C LEU A 131 10.49 9.51 -11.13
N ASP A 132 11.54 9.67 -10.32
CA ASP A 132 12.71 10.50 -10.63
C ASP A 132 13.74 9.78 -11.52
N LEU A 133 13.51 8.49 -11.81
CA LEU A 133 14.39 7.62 -12.58
C LEU A 133 15.83 7.51 -12.01
N THR A 134 16.00 7.69 -10.70
CA THR A 134 17.29 7.69 -9.99
C THR A 134 17.66 6.33 -9.38
N TYR A 135 16.84 5.30 -9.59
CA TYR A 135 17.08 3.94 -9.10
C TYR A 135 18.25 3.27 -9.84
N ASP A 136 19.00 2.42 -9.13
CA ASP A 136 20.05 1.56 -9.72
C ASP A 136 19.51 0.19 -10.14
N THR A 137 20.36 -0.63 -10.79
CA THR A 137 19.95 -1.95 -11.30
C THR A 137 19.51 -2.90 -10.18
N GLU A 138 20.19 -2.87 -9.03
CA GLU A 138 19.88 -3.77 -7.90
C GLU A 138 18.52 -3.40 -7.30
N CYS A 139 18.28 -2.12 -7.05
CA CYS A 139 16.99 -1.58 -6.64
C CYS A 139 15.89 -1.93 -7.65
N GLY A 140 16.19 -1.80 -8.95
CA GLY A 140 15.30 -2.18 -10.04
C GLY A 140 14.83 -3.63 -9.96
N ILE A 141 15.76 -4.57 -9.78
CA ILE A 141 15.48 -6.00 -9.67
C ILE A 141 14.65 -6.28 -8.41
N ILE A 142 15.08 -5.79 -7.24
CA ILE A 142 14.40 -6.03 -5.96
C ILE A 142 12.96 -5.50 -6.02
N CYS A 143 12.76 -4.27 -6.52
CA CYS A 143 11.43 -3.68 -6.60
C CYS A 143 10.56 -4.37 -7.66
N GLY A 144 11.14 -4.85 -8.76
CA GLY A 144 10.42 -5.63 -9.76
C GLY A 144 9.95 -6.98 -9.23
N GLU A 145 10.79 -7.70 -8.47
CA GLU A 145 10.41 -8.95 -7.81
C GLU A 145 9.30 -8.74 -6.77
N LEU A 146 9.44 -7.72 -5.91
CA LEU A 146 8.39 -7.35 -4.95
C LEU A 146 7.08 -6.97 -5.66
N ALA A 147 7.15 -6.30 -6.82
CA ALA A 147 5.97 -5.92 -7.58
C ALA A 147 5.27 -7.15 -8.14
N CYS A 148 6.04 -8.13 -8.65
CA CYS A 148 5.51 -9.42 -9.08
C CYS A 148 4.79 -10.16 -7.95
N ASP A 149 5.42 -10.27 -6.77
CA ASP A 149 4.82 -10.93 -5.61
C ASP A 149 3.47 -10.31 -5.22
N ILE A 150 3.40 -8.98 -5.12
CA ILE A 150 2.16 -8.24 -4.81
C ILE A 150 1.07 -8.51 -5.86
N VAL A 151 1.45 -8.48 -7.13
CA VAL A 151 0.51 -8.71 -8.24
C VAL A 151 -0.03 -10.13 -8.18
N ASP A 152 0.82 -11.13 -7.98
CA ASP A 152 0.41 -12.53 -7.92
C ASP A 152 -0.52 -12.79 -6.73
N GLU A 153 -0.22 -12.23 -5.55
CA GLU A 153 -1.11 -12.36 -4.38
C GLU A 153 -2.50 -11.76 -4.65
N ILE A 154 -2.55 -10.54 -5.19
CA ILE A 154 -3.83 -9.87 -5.50
C ILE A 154 -4.57 -10.60 -6.64
N HIS A 155 -3.84 -11.07 -7.66
CA HIS A 155 -4.43 -11.81 -8.77
C HIS A 155 -5.04 -13.12 -8.28
N ILE A 156 -4.31 -13.92 -7.50
CA ILE A 156 -4.82 -15.16 -6.90
C ILE A 156 -6.06 -14.88 -6.05
N ALA A 157 -6.03 -13.84 -5.22
CA ALA A 157 -7.17 -13.47 -4.40
C ALA A 157 -8.38 -13.02 -5.24
N SER A 158 -8.15 -12.38 -6.40
CA SER A 158 -9.22 -11.98 -7.34
C SER A 158 -9.93 -13.16 -8.01
N LEU A 159 -9.30 -14.34 -8.03
CA LEU A 159 -9.90 -15.57 -8.57
C LEU A 159 -10.74 -16.31 -7.52
N HIS A 160 -10.64 -15.93 -6.24
CA HIS A 160 -11.36 -16.61 -5.17
C HIS A 160 -12.84 -16.21 -5.15
N SER A 161 -13.72 -17.15 -4.82
CA SER A 161 -15.18 -16.92 -4.82
C SER A 161 -15.62 -15.86 -3.80
N SER A 162 -14.85 -15.67 -2.72
CA SER A 162 -15.09 -14.63 -1.71
C SER A 162 -14.82 -13.22 -2.23
N TRP A 163 -14.01 -13.06 -3.30
CA TRP A 163 -13.64 -11.76 -3.85
C TRP A 163 -14.87 -10.90 -4.15
N THR A 164 -15.89 -11.48 -4.77
CA THR A 164 -17.13 -10.79 -5.15
C THR A 164 -17.78 -10.07 -3.97
N ASN A 165 -17.70 -10.65 -2.77
CA ASN A 165 -18.33 -10.15 -1.56
C ASN A 165 -17.37 -9.39 -0.63
N ALA A 166 -16.18 -9.02 -1.11
CA ALA A 166 -15.14 -8.36 -0.31
C ALA A 166 -14.88 -6.91 -0.78
N PRO A 167 -15.81 -5.96 -0.62
CA PRO A 167 -15.68 -4.60 -1.14
C PRO A 167 -14.46 -3.86 -0.57
N PHE A 168 -14.16 -4.05 0.72
CA PHE A 168 -12.98 -3.48 1.35
C PHE A 168 -11.69 -3.97 0.67
N PHE A 169 -11.61 -5.28 0.40
CA PHE A 169 -10.45 -5.88 -0.22
C PHE A 169 -10.26 -5.40 -1.66
N LYS A 170 -11.34 -5.26 -2.43
CA LYS A 170 -11.32 -4.66 -3.78
C LYS A 170 -10.76 -3.24 -3.79
N CYS A 171 -11.24 -2.39 -2.87
CA CYS A 171 -10.75 -1.03 -2.71
C CYS A 171 -9.26 -1.02 -2.34
N HIS A 172 -8.86 -1.89 -1.42
CA HIS A 172 -7.47 -2.02 -1.03
C HIS A 172 -6.58 -2.50 -2.18
N ALA A 173 -7.02 -3.53 -2.91
CA ALA A 173 -6.33 -4.10 -4.06
C ALA A 173 -6.07 -3.05 -5.14
N ALA A 174 -7.08 -2.24 -5.49
CA ALA A 174 -6.92 -1.14 -6.45
C ALA A 174 -5.77 -0.21 -6.03
N THR A 175 -5.82 0.30 -4.80
CA THR A 175 -4.76 1.22 -4.30
C THR A 175 -3.40 0.57 -4.14
N THR A 176 -3.36 -0.74 -3.87
CA THR A 176 -2.11 -1.49 -3.68
C THR A 176 -1.45 -1.87 -5.00
N LEU A 177 -2.21 -2.05 -6.08
CA LEU A 177 -1.67 -2.32 -7.42
C LEU A 177 -1.06 -1.08 -8.11
N PHE A 178 -1.36 0.13 -7.63
CA PHE A 178 -0.84 1.37 -8.23
C PHE A 178 0.69 1.37 -8.34
N SER A 179 1.39 1.17 -7.23
CA SER A 179 2.85 1.25 -7.20
C SER A 179 3.53 0.09 -7.96
N PRO A 180 3.09 -1.18 -7.84
CA PRO A 180 3.55 -2.26 -8.69
C PRO A 180 3.43 -1.99 -10.19
N VAL A 181 2.29 -1.44 -10.65
CA VAL A 181 2.11 -1.12 -12.08
C VAL A 181 3.10 -0.06 -12.52
N VAL A 182 3.29 1.01 -11.75
CA VAL A 182 4.28 2.07 -12.05
C VAL A 182 5.70 1.50 -12.13
N ILE A 183 6.09 0.64 -11.19
CA ILE A 183 7.43 0.03 -11.16
C ILE A 183 7.62 -0.89 -12.37
N LEU A 184 6.69 -1.83 -12.61
CA LEU A 184 6.79 -2.77 -13.72
C LEU A 184 6.78 -2.04 -15.06
N ALA A 185 5.91 -1.05 -15.24
CA ALA A 185 5.88 -0.20 -16.43
C ALA A 185 7.23 0.50 -16.67
N THR A 186 7.81 1.10 -15.62
CA THR A 186 9.10 1.79 -15.72
C THR A 186 10.22 0.81 -16.09
N LEU A 187 10.28 -0.37 -15.46
CA LEU A 187 11.27 -1.39 -15.77
C LEU A 187 11.14 -1.92 -17.20
N LEU A 188 9.91 -2.17 -17.66
CA LEU A 188 9.63 -2.65 -19.02
C LEU A 188 9.92 -1.61 -20.09
N ILE A 189 9.68 -0.32 -19.82
CA ILE A 189 10.01 0.76 -20.76
C ILE A 189 11.52 0.99 -20.84
N ARG A 190 12.23 0.91 -19.70
CA ARG A 190 13.65 1.23 -19.63
C ARG A 190 14.60 0.09 -19.96
N GLU A 191 14.19 -1.15 -19.71
CA GLU A 191 14.96 -2.38 -19.96
C GLU A 191 16.37 -2.42 -19.32
N ARG A 192 16.64 -1.55 -18.34
CA ARG A 192 17.98 -1.41 -17.75
C ARG A 192 18.34 -2.64 -16.93
N GLY A 193 19.33 -3.39 -17.41
CA GLY A 193 19.90 -4.54 -16.69
C GLY A 193 18.99 -5.76 -16.60
N LEU A 194 17.89 -5.79 -17.36
CA LEU A 194 16.96 -6.92 -17.35
C LEU A 194 17.46 -8.06 -18.24
N THR A 195 17.45 -9.27 -17.71
CA THR A 195 17.58 -10.48 -18.53
C THR A 195 16.30 -10.72 -19.32
N SER A 196 16.36 -11.46 -20.44
CA SER A 196 15.15 -11.81 -21.21
C SER A 196 14.10 -12.54 -20.36
N THR A 197 14.55 -13.36 -19.41
CA THR A 197 13.66 -14.06 -18.47
C THR A 197 12.96 -13.07 -17.53
N MET A 198 13.69 -12.12 -16.95
CA MET A 198 13.11 -11.08 -16.08
C MET A 198 12.13 -10.20 -16.84
N PHE A 199 12.45 -9.82 -18.09
CA PHE A 199 11.56 -9.03 -18.92
C PHE A 199 10.22 -9.74 -19.16
N ALA A 200 10.25 -11.00 -19.57
CA ALA A 200 9.03 -11.80 -19.80
C ALA A 200 8.21 -11.98 -18.51
N MET A 201 8.89 -12.17 -17.38
CA MET A 201 8.26 -12.26 -16.07
C MET A 201 7.55 -10.94 -15.72
N TYR A 202 8.24 -9.80 -15.79
CA TYR A 202 7.67 -8.49 -15.48
C TYR A 202 6.52 -8.13 -16.41
N GLN A 203 6.61 -8.47 -17.70
CA GLN A 203 5.54 -8.29 -18.67
C GLN A 203 4.28 -9.06 -18.24
N THR A 204 4.43 -10.33 -17.90
CA THR A 204 3.31 -11.18 -17.49
C THR A 204 2.58 -10.61 -16.27
N HIS A 205 3.34 -10.13 -15.28
CA HIS A 205 2.75 -9.55 -14.06
C HIS A 205 2.14 -8.18 -14.34
N PHE A 206 2.76 -7.35 -15.17
CA PHE A 206 2.17 -6.09 -15.59
C PHE A 206 0.80 -6.32 -16.26
N GLU A 207 0.70 -7.26 -17.20
CA GLU A 207 -0.56 -7.61 -17.88
C GLU A 207 -1.63 -8.11 -16.89
N ARG A 208 -1.27 -8.96 -15.92
CA ARG A 208 -2.17 -9.41 -14.84
C ARG A 208 -2.66 -8.25 -13.99
N ALA A 209 -1.77 -7.36 -13.57
CA ALA A 209 -2.11 -6.20 -12.75
C ALA A 209 -3.12 -5.29 -13.47
N VAL A 210 -2.86 -5.00 -14.75
CA VAL A 210 -3.75 -4.21 -15.61
C VAL A 210 -5.13 -4.86 -15.73
N GLN A 211 -5.18 -6.18 -15.95
CA GLN A 211 -6.44 -6.91 -16.00
C GLN A 211 -7.25 -6.79 -14.69
N VAL A 212 -6.60 -6.92 -13.53
CA VAL A 212 -7.25 -6.76 -12.23
C VAL A 212 -7.76 -5.33 -12.04
N ILE A 213 -6.97 -4.31 -12.41
CA ILE A 213 -7.38 -2.90 -12.33
C ILE A 213 -8.60 -2.63 -13.20
N TRP A 214 -8.64 -3.11 -14.44
CA TRP A 214 -9.81 -2.96 -15.31
C TRP A 214 -11.06 -3.65 -14.75
N GLY A 215 -10.90 -4.84 -14.17
CA GLY A 215 -11.99 -5.51 -13.45
C GLY A 215 -12.53 -4.68 -12.29
N LEU A 216 -11.62 -4.14 -11.46
CA LEU A 216 -11.97 -3.27 -10.34
C LEU A 216 -12.64 -1.95 -10.80
N ALA A 217 -12.18 -1.38 -11.92
CA ALA A 217 -12.73 -0.17 -12.49
C ALA A 217 -14.17 -0.33 -12.98
N ALA A 218 -14.50 -1.51 -13.52
CA ALA A 218 -15.87 -1.84 -13.91
C ALA A 218 -16.81 -2.01 -12.71
N GLU A 219 -16.28 -2.32 -11.53
CA GLU A 219 -17.07 -2.65 -10.34
C GLU A 219 -17.23 -1.50 -9.34
N GLY A 220 -16.36 -0.48 -9.35
CA GLY A 220 -16.44 0.60 -8.36
C GLY A 220 -15.58 1.83 -8.64
N GLN A 221 -15.93 2.93 -7.97
CA GLN A 221 -15.32 4.26 -8.18
C GLN A 221 -13.82 4.29 -7.87
N ILE A 222 -13.37 3.60 -6.83
CA ILE A 222 -11.95 3.56 -6.46
C ILE A 222 -11.12 2.85 -7.55
N GLY A 223 -11.65 1.75 -8.11
CA GLY A 223 -11.01 1.08 -9.24
C GLY A 223 -10.93 1.99 -10.46
N ALA A 224 -12.01 2.71 -10.76
CA ALA A 224 -12.07 3.63 -11.91
C ALA A 224 -11.10 4.81 -11.74
N LEU A 225 -10.96 5.33 -10.52
CA LEU A 225 -9.99 6.38 -10.20
C LEU A 225 -8.55 5.90 -10.42
N VAL A 226 -8.20 4.72 -9.90
CA VAL A 226 -6.86 4.14 -10.05
C VAL A 226 -6.56 3.85 -11.53
N GLU A 227 -7.54 3.31 -12.27
CA GLU A 227 -7.41 3.06 -13.70
C GLU A 227 -7.16 4.36 -14.46
N ALA A 228 -7.93 5.42 -14.21
CA ALA A 228 -7.76 6.70 -14.86
C ALA A 228 -6.33 7.25 -14.67
N GLN A 229 -5.82 7.20 -13.43
CA GLN A 229 -4.47 7.65 -13.08
C GLN A 229 -3.36 6.83 -13.74
N LEU A 230 -3.61 5.55 -14.00
CA LEU A 230 -2.63 4.64 -14.62
C LEU A 230 -2.80 4.55 -16.14
N SER A 231 -3.90 5.03 -16.70
CA SER A 231 -4.30 4.81 -18.10
C SER A 231 -3.19 5.16 -19.10
N GLN A 232 -2.55 6.31 -18.90
CA GLN A 232 -1.50 6.79 -19.78
C GLN A 232 -0.19 6.00 -19.63
N VAL A 233 0.18 5.60 -18.41
CA VAL A 233 1.33 4.71 -18.15
C VAL A 233 1.08 3.35 -18.80
N ILE A 234 -0.11 2.78 -18.60
CA ILE A 234 -0.52 1.49 -19.14
C ILE A 234 -0.42 1.49 -20.66
N ARG A 235 -0.98 2.52 -21.30
CA ARG A 235 -0.95 2.68 -22.75
C ARG A 235 0.48 2.70 -23.29
N LEU A 236 1.36 3.51 -22.70
CA LEU A 236 2.74 3.62 -23.18
C LEU A 236 3.53 2.33 -23.01
N THR A 237 3.35 1.62 -21.89
CA THR A 237 3.98 0.32 -21.71
C THR A 237 3.45 -0.68 -22.74
N GLN A 238 2.15 -0.70 -23.02
CA GLN A 238 1.57 -1.59 -24.05
C GLN A 238 2.04 -1.24 -25.47
N ASP A 239 2.12 0.04 -25.82
CA ASP A 239 2.66 0.52 -27.10
C ASP A 239 4.13 0.07 -27.26
N ARG A 240 4.91 0.17 -26.18
CA ARG A 240 6.30 -0.28 -26.13
C ARG A 240 6.40 -1.80 -26.33
N LEU A 241 5.60 -2.59 -25.62
CA LEU A 241 5.58 -4.05 -25.71
C LEU A 241 5.11 -4.56 -27.08
N SER A 242 4.28 -3.78 -27.78
CA SER A 242 3.78 -4.12 -29.12
C SER A 242 4.79 -3.81 -30.23
N THR A 243 5.79 -2.96 -29.96
CA THR A 243 6.81 -2.59 -30.93
C THR A 243 7.83 -3.72 -31.07
N SER A 244 7.86 -4.38 -32.23
CA SER A 244 8.73 -5.53 -32.48
C SER A 244 10.21 -5.19 -32.22
N PRO A 245 11.00 -6.08 -31.58
CA PRO A 245 12.44 -5.89 -31.38
C PRO A 245 13.21 -5.65 -32.69
N ALA A 246 12.68 -6.15 -33.81
CA ALA A 246 13.30 -6.00 -35.12
C ALA A 246 13.40 -4.53 -35.59
N GLU A 247 12.45 -3.68 -35.18
CA GLU A 247 12.42 -2.26 -35.58
C GLU A 247 13.36 -1.38 -34.75
N GLN A 248 13.88 -1.88 -33.63
CA GLN A 248 14.72 -1.12 -32.70
C GLN A 248 16.22 -1.28 -32.94
N SER A 249 16.62 -1.94 -34.03
CA SER A 249 18.02 -2.09 -34.45
C SER A 249 18.63 -0.81 -35.05
N LEU A 250 18.19 0.36 -34.59
CA LEU A 250 18.86 1.63 -34.87
C LEU A 250 20.18 1.69 -34.08
N PRO A 251 21.25 2.26 -34.66
CA PRO A 251 22.60 2.20 -34.11
C PRO A 251 22.64 2.74 -32.67
N ALA A 252 23.21 1.95 -31.77
CA ALA A 252 23.25 2.14 -30.31
C ALA A 252 24.05 3.38 -29.84
N ASP A 253 24.57 4.19 -30.76
CA ASP A 253 25.32 5.39 -30.44
C ASP A 253 24.41 6.61 -30.54
N ASP A 254 24.06 7.16 -29.37
CA ASP A 254 23.76 8.57 -29.12
C ASP A 254 22.32 9.11 -29.27
N VAL A 255 21.32 8.31 -29.65
CA VAL A 255 19.93 8.77 -29.50
C VAL A 255 19.45 8.46 -28.09
N HIS A 256 19.79 9.35 -27.16
CA HIS A 256 18.98 9.56 -25.96
C HIS A 256 17.58 9.94 -26.46
N VAL A 257 16.71 8.94 -26.64
CA VAL A 257 15.27 9.19 -26.77
C VAL A 257 14.88 9.75 -25.41
N ASP A 258 14.86 11.08 -25.35
CA ASP A 258 14.49 11.87 -24.18
C ASP A 258 12.96 11.79 -24.02
N PHE A 259 12.47 10.55 -23.88
CA PHE A 259 11.12 10.32 -23.45
C PHE A 259 11.11 10.62 -21.96
N ASP A 260 10.74 11.86 -21.62
CA ASP A 260 10.68 12.33 -20.25
C ASP A 260 9.51 11.65 -19.53
N ILE A 261 9.79 10.45 -19.00
CA ILE A 261 8.86 9.72 -18.14
C ILE A 261 8.49 10.57 -16.91
N SER A 262 9.35 11.52 -16.51
CA SER A 262 9.02 12.43 -15.40
C SER A 262 7.92 13.40 -15.80
N GLU A 263 7.83 13.86 -17.05
CA GLU A 263 6.69 14.67 -17.53
C GLU A 263 5.38 13.88 -17.49
N LEU A 264 5.46 12.56 -17.76
CA LEU A 264 4.30 11.68 -17.70
C LEU A 264 3.72 11.59 -16.29
N PHE A 265 4.59 11.40 -15.31
CA PHE A 265 4.19 11.34 -13.91
C PHE A 265 3.91 12.72 -13.33
N SER A 266 4.53 13.79 -13.86
CA SER A 266 4.26 15.16 -13.47
C SER A 266 2.87 15.59 -13.90
N ALA A 267 2.44 15.27 -15.13
CA ALA A 267 1.08 15.53 -15.58
C ALA A 267 0.03 14.77 -14.75
N GLU A 268 0.32 13.52 -14.35
CA GLU A 268 -0.56 12.75 -13.46
C GLU A 268 -0.54 13.27 -12.01
N LEU A 269 0.62 13.64 -11.47
CA LEU A 269 0.74 14.30 -10.16
C LEU A 269 0.04 15.66 -10.14
N GLU A 270 0.13 16.40 -11.24
CA GLU A 270 -0.59 17.66 -11.46
C GLU A 270 -2.08 17.41 -11.64
N ASN A 271 -2.52 16.38 -12.36
CA ASN A 271 -3.93 16.02 -12.48
C ASN A 271 -4.52 15.56 -11.14
N LEU A 272 -3.74 14.82 -10.34
CA LEU A 272 -4.05 14.51 -8.95
C LEU A 272 -4.21 15.79 -8.12
N ALA A 273 -3.27 16.73 -8.22
CA ALA A 273 -3.35 18.01 -7.52
C ALA A 273 -4.49 18.92 -8.04
N TYR A 274 -4.77 18.88 -9.34
CA TYR A 274 -5.78 19.68 -10.02
C TYR A 274 -7.19 19.17 -9.72
N HIS A 275 -7.42 17.86 -9.79
CA HIS A 275 -8.66 17.25 -9.32
C HIS A 275 -8.91 17.54 -7.84
N ASN A 276 -7.87 17.61 -7.01
CA ASN A 276 -8.02 17.97 -5.60
C ASN A 276 -8.33 19.47 -5.35
N THR A 277 -7.91 20.36 -6.24
CA THR A 277 -8.16 21.82 -6.09
C THR A 277 -9.45 22.29 -6.75
N HIS A 278 -9.90 21.62 -7.81
CA HIS A 278 -11.04 22.04 -8.63
C HIS A 278 -12.25 21.10 -8.56
N ASN A 279 -12.13 19.86 -8.06
CA ASN A 279 -13.32 19.11 -7.68
C ASN A 279 -13.78 19.52 -6.29
N SER A 280 -15.06 19.89 -6.25
CA SER A 280 -15.91 19.89 -5.08
C SER A 280 -16.06 18.48 -4.48
N LEU A 281 -14.97 17.78 -4.17
CA LEU A 281 -15.03 16.61 -3.28
C LEU A 281 -15.54 17.05 -1.89
N HIS A 282 -15.51 18.33 -1.55
CA HIS A 282 -16.16 18.80 -0.33
C HIS A 282 -17.70 18.82 -0.41
N GLU A 283 -18.30 18.71 -1.59
CA GLU A 283 -19.76 18.69 -1.76
C GLU A 283 -20.27 17.32 -2.23
N THR A 284 -19.50 16.56 -3.04
CA THR A 284 -19.81 15.15 -3.32
C THR A 284 -19.22 14.15 -2.33
N ALA A 285 -18.04 14.37 -1.73
CA ALA A 285 -17.54 13.46 -0.67
C ALA A 285 -18.14 13.77 0.70
N ALA A 286 -18.66 14.97 0.95
CA ALA A 286 -19.44 15.23 2.16
C ALA A 286 -20.90 14.81 2.03
N SER A 287 -21.48 14.80 0.82
CA SER A 287 -22.84 14.27 0.58
C SER A 287 -22.87 12.78 0.25
N ASP A 288 -21.76 12.21 -0.22
CA ASP A 288 -21.65 10.83 -0.68
C ASP A 288 -20.44 10.11 -0.07
N MET A 289 -20.00 10.51 1.13
CA MET A 289 -19.34 9.58 2.06
C MET A 289 -20.32 8.53 2.61
N SER A 290 -21.58 8.58 2.17
CA SER A 290 -22.60 7.56 2.40
C SER A 290 -22.09 6.16 2.08
N TRP A 291 -21.18 5.96 1.12
CA TRP A 291 -20.62 4.62 0.83
C TRP A 291 -19.70 4.11 1.94
N TRP A 292 -18.92 4.98 2.61
CA TRP A 292 -18.14 4.57 3.79
C TRP A 292 -19.11 4.29 4.95
N GLU A 293 -20.17 5.10 5.10
CA GLU A 293 -21.22 4.89 6.11
C GLU A 293 -22.09 3.66 5.79
N THR A 294 -22.24 3.26 4.53
CA THR A 294 -22.97 2.07 4.06
C THR A 294 -22.12 0.81 4.21
N VAL A 295 -20.80 0.94 4.08
CA VAL A 295 -19.85 -0.09 4.50
C VAL A 295 -19.79 -0.19 6.04
N ALA A 296 -20.13 0.89 6.76
CA ALA A 296 -20.12 0.98 8.22
C ALA A 296 -21.50 0.88 8.93
N GLY A 297 -22.62 0.75 8.21
CA GLY A 297 -23.99 0.65 8.77
C GLY A 297 -25.00 0.22 7.69
N GLU A 298 -25.95 -0.69 7.89
CA GLU A 298 -26.98 -0.79 8.94
C GLU A 298 -27.10 -2.17 9.61
N ASN A 299 -26.20 -3.11 9.33
CA ASN A 299 -26.09 -4.26 10.21
C ASN A 299 -25.30 -3.82 11.44
N GLN A 300 -25.90 -3.91 12.62
CA GLN A 300 -25.15 -3.97 13.88
C GLN A 300 -24.16 -5.13 13.78
N LEU A 301 -23.02 -4.90 13.16
CA LEU A 301 -21.83 -5.70 13.38
C LEU A 301 -21.51 -5.46 14.84
N ASN A 302 -21.73 -6.50 15.64
CA ASN A 302 -21.27 -6.54 17.02
C ASN A 302 -19.84 -6.03 17.01
N SER A 303 -19.48 -5.07 17.87
CA SER A 303 -18.10 -4.58 17.92
C SER A 303 -17.10 -5.68 18.30
N ASP A 304 -17.61 -6.85 18.70
CA ASP A 304 -16.86 -8.09 18.92
C ASP A 304 -16.47 -8.83 17.61
N ASP A 305 -17.06 -8.49 16.45
CA ASP A 305 -16.81 -9.16 15.16
C ASP A 305 -15.75 -8.45 14.28
N LEU A 306 -15.41 -7.20 14.59
CA LEU A 306 -14.32 -6.45 13.94
C LEU A 306 -12.98 -6.75 14.63
N VAL A 307 -12.67 -8.04 14.73
CA VAL A 307 -11.33 -8.49 15.14
C VAL A 307 -10.43 -8.34 13.93
N TRP A 308 -9.39 -7.51 14.01
CA TRP A 308 -8.37 -7.37 12.95
C TRP A 308 -7.84 -8.73 12.43
N ASN A 309 -7.91 -9.78 13.24
CA ASN A 309 -7.60 -11.15 12.86
C ASN A 309 -8.49 -11.70 11.74
N SER A 310 -9.77 -11.32 11.61
CA SER A 310 -10.65 -11.84 10.55
C SER A 310 -10.29 -11.32 9.15
N LEU A 311 -9.73 -10.11 9.07
CA LEU A 311 -9.27 -9.50 7.82
C LEU A 311 -8.01 -10.18 7.25
N PHE A 312 -7.22 -10.84 8.10
CA PHE A 312 -6.00 -11.55 7.72
C PHE A 312 -6.17 -13.08 7.72
N LEU A 313 -7.15 -13.62 8.45
CA LEU A 313 -7.44 -15.06 8.51
C LEU A 313 -8.47 -15.53 7.46
N SER A 314 -9.25 -14.64 6.84
CA SER A 314 -10.23 -15.04 5.80
C SER A 314 -9.60 -15.34 4.43
N MET A 315 -8.28 -15.52 4.37
CA MET A 315 -7.53 -15.96 3.19
C MET A 315 -7.10 -17.44 3.26
N GLU A 316 -7.66 -18.20 4.21
CA GLU A 316 -7.66 -19.68 4.21
C GLU A 316 -8.86 -20.26 3.46
#